data_AF-A0A7X6WX03-F1
#
_entry.id   AF-A0A7X6WX03-F1
#
_cell.length_a   1.000
_cell.length_b   1.000
_cell.length_c   1.000
_cell.angle_alpha   90.00
_cell.angle_beta   90.00
_cell.angle_gamma   90.00
#
_symmetry.space_group_name_H-M   'P 1'
#
loop_
_entity.id
_entity.type
_entity.pdbx_description
1 polymer ?
#
loop_
_entity_poly.entity_id
_entity_poly.type
_entity_poly.pdbx_seq_one_letter_code
_entity_poly.pdbx_strand_id
1 'polypeptide(L)'
;MIDLANKVYFDKIRYVLSNIPKFDLTNDELIIVLAILLLRENNEQISVLSIQNLTDLDERLIDTCIETLAAKRYLEIVVDKTVVNFSVDNLFNLKEVDTTDVKDIFKIFEDEFARILTQRELVKINEWLKEYERDEIIEALRSASIMNKLNFNYIHKILENNRNE
;
A
#
# COMPACT_ATOMS: atom_id res chain seq x y z
N MET A 1 4.20 -25.26 -22.80
CA MET A 1 3.94 -23.83 -23.10
C MET A 1 2.45 -23.64 -23.02
N ILE A 2 1.96 -23.01 -21.95
CA ILE A 2 0.53 -22.77 -21.76
C ILE A 2 0.27 -21.30 -22.10
N ASP A 3 -0.73 -21.10 -22.95
CA ASP A 3 -1.14 -19.82 -23.51
C ASP A 3 -1.80 -18.94 -22.43
N LEU A 4 -1.08 -17.92 -21.99
CA LEU A 4 -1.47 -16.92 -20.97
C LEU A 4 -2.43 -15.85 -21.52
N ALA A 5 -2.77 -15.86 -22.82
CA ALA A 5 -3.34 -14.68 -23.47
C ALA A 5 -4.85 -14.46 -23.25
N ASN A 6 -5.61 -15.43 -22.74
CA ASN A 6 -7.08 -15.40 -22.90
C ASN A 6 -7.92 -15.84 -21.70
N LYS A 7 -7.63 -15.35 -20.49
CA LYS A 7 -8.63 -15.33 -19.42
C LYS A 7 -8.93 -13.90 -18.98
N VAL A 8 -10.16 -13.45 -19.28
CA VAL A 8 -10.75 -12.23 -18.73
C VAL A 8 -11.15 -12.47 -17.27
N TYR A 9 -10.17 -12.79 -16.44
CA TYR A 9 -10.30 -12.87 -14.99
C TYR A 9 -9.56 -11.67 -14.39
N PHE A 10 -9.95 -11.20 -13.20
CA PHE A 10 -9.18 -10.21 -12.48
C PHE A 10 -7.79 -10.80 -12.23
N ASP A 11 -6.82 -10.35 -13.02
CA ASP A 11 -5.45 -10.85 -13.01
C ASP A 11 -4.77 -10.26 -11.77
N LYS A 12 -4.82 -11.02 -10.67
CA LYS A 12 -4.23 -10.67 -9.38
C LYS A 12 -2.73 -10.42 -9.52
N ILE A 13 -2.06 -11.18 -10.38
CA ILE A 13 -0.64 -11.02 -10.70
C ILE A 13 -0.40 -9.65 -11.35
N ARG A 14 -1.16 -9.32 -12.39
CA ARG A 14 -1.08 -8.02 -13.06
C ARG A 14 -1.43 -6.87 -12.13
N TYR A 15 -2.40 -7.06 -11.23
CA TYR A 15 -2.74 -6.06 -10.22
C TYR A 15 -1.55 -5.79 -9.29
N VAL A 16 -0.93 -6.84 -8.74
CA VAL A 16 0.25 -6.71 -7.87
C VAL A 16 1.38 -5.99 -8.62
N LEU A 17 1.70 -6.44 -9.84
CA LEU A 17 2.75 -5.84 -10.67
C LEU A 17 2.49 -4.37 -11.02
N SER A 18 1.22 -3.99 -11.25
CA SER A 18 0.84 -2.61 -11.56
C SER A 18 0.80 -1.70 -10.32
N ASN A 19 0.89 -2.27 -9.12
CA ASN A 19 0.75 -1.55 -7.86
C ASN A 19 1.92 -1.82 -6.89
N ILE A 20 3.06 -2.33 -7.37
CA ILE A 20 4.25 -2.60 -6.54
C ILE A 20 4.59 -1.41 -5.60
N PRO A 21 4.62 -0.14 -6.06
CA PRO A 21 4.96 0.98 -5.18
C PRO A 21 3.99 1.23 -4.02
N LYS A 22 2.77 0.65 -4.07
CA LYS A 22 1.78 0.76 -3.00
C LYS A 22 1.98 -0.27 -1.89
N PHE A 23 2.76 -1.32 -2.17
CA PHE A 23 3.07 -2.36 -1.22
C PHE A 23 4.49 -2.16 -0.71
N ASP A 24 4.66 -2.30 0.60
CA ASP A 24 5.99 -2.33 1.22
C ASP A 24 6.57 -3.75 1.07
N LEU A 25 6.92 -4.13 -0.16
CA LEU A 25 7.46 -5.45 -0.50
C LEU A 25 8.91 -5.34 -0.96
N THR A 26 9.76 -6.23 -0.46
CA THR A 26 11.07 -6.50 -1.06
C THR A 26 10.92 -7.28 -2.36
N ASN A 27 11.99 -7.38 -3.15
CA ASN A 27 11.98 -8.19 -4.38
C ASN A 27 11.67 -9.67 -4.10
N ASP A 28 12.24 -10.21 -3.02
CA ASP A 28 12.05 -11.62 -2.66
C ASP A 28 10.62 -11.87 -2.15
N GLU A 29 10.08 -10.95 -1.35
CA GLU A 29 8.68 -10.99 -0.90
C GLU A 29 7.72 -10.89 -2.09
N LEU A 30 8.00 -10.03 -3.08
CA LEU A 30 7.23 -9.91 -4.31
C LEU A 30 7.25 -11.24 -5.08
N ILE A 31 8.41 -11.86 -5.25
CA ILE A 31 8.56 -13.15 -5.93
C ILE A 31 7.69 -14.21 -5.24
N ILE A 32 7.72 -14.27 -3.90
CA ILE A 32 6.91 -15.22 -3.12
C ILE A 32 5.41 -14.95 -3.28
N VAL A 33 4.98 -13.69 -3.23
CA VAL A 33 3.58 -13.32 -3.50
C VAL A 33 3.13 -13.79 -4.87
N LEU A 34 3.95 -13.55 -5.90
CA LEU A 34 3.64 -13.97 -7.27
C LEU A 34 3.62 -15.50 -7.41
N ALA A 35 4.54 -16.22 -6.76
CA ALA A 35 4.55 -17.68 -6.72
C ALA A 35 3.29 -18.23 -6.06
N ILE A 36 2.85 -17.65 -4.94
CA ILE A 36 1.60 -18.04 -4.26
C ILE A 36 0.38 -17.82 -5.15
N LEU A 37 0.32 -16.67 -5.85
CA LEU A 37 -0.78 -16.38 -6.78
C LEU A 37 -0.81 -17.36 -7.95
N LEU A 38 0.35 -17.67 -8.54
CA LEU A 38 0.47 -18.61 -9.65
C LEU A 38 0.05 -20.03 -9.26
N LEU A 39 0.56 -20.53 -8.12
CA LEU A 39 0.18 -21.84 -7.59
C LEU A 39 -1.33 -21.93 -7.36
N ARG A 40 -1.92 -20.86 -6.82
CA ARG A 40 -3.37 -20.79 -6.58
C ARG A 40 -4.17 -20.79 -7.89
N GLU A 41 -3.77 -20.03 -8.90
CA GLU A 41 -4.43 -20.03 -10.20
C GLU A 41 -4.40 -21.41 -10.87
N ASN A 42 -3.34 -22.19 -10.62
CA ASN A 42 -3.18 -23.55 -11.10
C ASN A 42 -3.89 -24.60 -10.21
N ASN A 43 -4.54 -24.20 -9.11
CA ASN A 43 -5.05 -25.11 -8.07
C ASN A 43 -3.99 -26.08 -7.52
N GLU A 44 -2.73 -25.64 -7.45
CA GLU A 44 -1.63 -26.39 -6.88
C GLU A 44 -1.52 -26.15 -5.37
N GLN A 45 -0.99 -27.13 -4.65
CA GLN A 45 -0.76 -27.00 -3.21
C GLN A 45 0.34 -25.97 -2.96
N ILE A 46 0.03 -24.98 -2.11
CA ILE A 46 1.00 -23.97 -1.69
C ILE A 46 1.82 -24.55 -0.53
N SER A 47 3.07 -24.88 -0.81
CA SER A 47 4.04 -25.36 0.17
C SER A 47 5.40 -24.70 -0.07
N VAL A 48 6.29 -24.73 0.93
CA VAL A 48 7.65 -24.22 0.78
C VAL A 48 8.36 -24.90 -0.40
N LEU A 49 8.22 -26.21 -0.55
CA LEU A 49 8.74 -26.96 -1.70
C LEU A 49 8.18 -26.47 -3.03
N SER A 50 6.87 -26.21 -3.11
CA SER A 50 6.23 -25.71 -4.33
C SER A 50 6.77 -24.35 -4.73
N ILE A 51 7.03 -23.47 -3.75
CA ILE A 51 7.60 -22.14 -3.95
C ILE A 51 9.07 -22.25 -4.38
N GLN A 52 9.86 -23.12 -3.76
CA GLN A 52 11.25 -23.40 -4.18
C GLN A 52 11.34 -23.95 -5.60
N ASN A 53 10.38 -24.76 -6.04
CA ASN A 53 10.39 -25.28 -7.41
C ASN A 53 10.09 -24.20 -8.47
N LEU A 54 9.48 -23.08 -8.06
CA LEU A 54 9.14 -21.96 -8.93
C LEU A 54 10.12 -20.78 -8.85
N THR A 55 11.01 -20.79 -7.86
CA THR A 55 11.88 -19.66 -7.52
C THR A 55 13.30 -20.15 -7.25
N ASP A 56 14.31 -19.30 -7.44
CA ASP A 56 15.70 -19.64 -7.08
C ASP A 56 16.00 -19.34 -5.58
N LEU A 57 14.97 -19.25 -4.73
CA LEU A 57 15.10 -18.87 -3.32
C LEU A 57 15.36 -20.09 -2.44
N ASP A 58 16.20 -19.90 -1.42
CA ASP A 58 16.45 -20.94 -0.41
C ASP A 58 15.32 -21.03 0.62
N GLU A 59 15.26 -22.16 1.33
CA GLU A 59 14.20 -22.44 2.32
C GLU A 59 14.15 -21.38 3.43
N ARG A 60 15.32 -20.91 3.89
CA ARG A 60 15.42 -19.96 5.00
C ARG A 60 14.91 -18.58 4.61
N LEU A 61 15.21 -18.14 3.38
CA LEU A 61 14.72 -16.89 2.82
C LEU A 61 13.21 -16.95 2.63
N ILE A 62 12.69 -18.09 2.16
CA ILE A 62 11.24 -18.28 2.02
C ILE A 62 10.55 -18.19 3.39
N ASP A 63 11.05 -18.87 4.42
CA ASP A 63 10.50 -18.79 5.77
C ASP A 63 10.55 -17.36 6.31
N THR A 64 11.70 -16.68 6.18
CA THR A 64 11.87 -15.29 6.62
C THR A 64 10.88 -14.35 5.92
N CYS A 65 10.67 -14.53 4.61
CA CYS A 65 9.73 -13.73 3.85
C CYS A 65 8.28 -14.05 4.23
N ILE A 66 7.93 -15.32 4.46
CA ILE A 66 6.60 -15.72 4.93
C ILE A 66 6.30 -15.07 6.28
N GLU A 67 7.26 -15.10 7.21
CA GLU A 67 7.14 -14.44 8.52
C GLU A 67 6.96 -12.92 8.37
N THR A 68 7.75 -12.29 7.51
CA THR A 68 7.68 -10.83 7.30
C THR A 68 6.37 -10.41 6.62
N LEU A 69 5.92 -11.17 5.62
CA LEU A 69 4.65 -10.96 4.93
C LEU A 69 3.44 -11.15 5.88
N ALA A 70 3.53 -12.12 6.79
CA ALA A 70 2.51 -12.32 7.82
C ALA A 70 2.50 -11.17 8.83
N ALA A 71 3.67 -10.69 9.26
CA ALA A 71 3.79 -9.51 10.13
C ALA A 71 3.21 -8.24 9.48
N LYS A 72 3.42 -8.06 8.17
CA LYS A 72 2.83 -6.98 7.36
C LYS A 72 1.32 -7.15 7.10
N ARG A 73 0.73 -8.27 7.54
CA ARG A 73 -0.67 -8.67 7.27
C ARG A 73 -0.99 -8.86 5.78
N TYR A 74 0.02 -8.97 4.93
CA TYR A 74 -0.13 -9.25 3.50
C TYR A 74 -0.40 -10.73 3.24
N LEU A 75 0.12 -11.60 4.10
CA LEU A 75 -0.06 -13.03 4.06
C LEU A 75 -0.83 -13.50 5.30
N GLU A 76 -1.88 -14.28 5.07
CA GLU A 76 -2.63 -15.00 6.09
C GLU A 76 -2.36 -16.50 5.97
N ILE A 77 -2.15 -17.15 7.11
CA ILE A 77 -1.95 -18.59 7.20
C ILE A 77 -3.21 -19.20 7.81
N VAL A 78 -3.97 -19.92 7.00
CA VAL A 78 -5.25 -20.53 7.41
C VAL A 78 -5.05 -22.04 7.52
N VAL A 79 -5.38 -22.62 8.67
CA VAL A 79 -5.31 -24.07 8.88
C VAL A 79 -6.72 -24.66 8.73
N ASP A 80 -6.95 -25.41 7.65
CA ASP A 80 -8.21 -26.16 7.46
C ASP A 80 -7.97 -27.65 7.61
N LYS A 81 -8.58 -28.25 8.64
CA LYS A 81 -8.68 -29.70 8.96
C LYS A 81 -7.38 -30.51 9.07
N THR A 82 -6.24 -30.03 8.58
CA THR A 82 -4.85 -30.56 8.65
C THR A 82 -3.93 -29.92 7.60
N VAL A 83 -4.44 -29.09 6.68
CA VAL A 83 -3.65 -28.44 5.62
C VAL A 83 -3.44 -26.97 5.97
N VAL A 84 -2.18 -26.55 5.91
CA VAL A 84 -1.79 -25.14 6.00
C VAL A 84 -2.00 -24.50 4.63
N ASN A 85 -2.86 -23.48 4.57
CA ASN A 85 -3.12 -22.71 3.37
C ASN A 85 -2.57 -21.30 3.53
N PHE A 86 -1.80 -20.87 2.54
CA PHE A 86 -1.27 -19.53 2.46
C PHE A 86 -2.21 -18.67 1.60
N SER A 87 -2.58 -17.50 2.12
CA SER A 87 -3.47 -16.57 1.43
C SER A 87 -2.90 -15.17 1.39
N VAL A 88 -2.66 -14.67 0.19
CA VAL A 88 -2.31 -13.28 -0.06
C VAL A 88 -3.54 -12.43 -0.40
N ASP A 89 -4.74 -12.94 -0.12
CA ASP A 89 -5.98 -12.20 -0.42
C ASP A 89 -6.02 -10.86 0.30
N ASN A 90 -5.35 -10.74 1.44
CA ASN A 90 -5.19 -9.47 2.14
C ASN A 90 -4.49 -8.43 1.26
N LEU A 91 -3.58 -8.74 0.34
CA LEU A 91 -3.05 -7.72 -0.59
C LEU A 91 -4.13 -7.02 -1.43
N PHE A 92 -5.28 -7.67 -1.64
CA PHE A 92 -6.42 -7.15 -2.40
C PHE A 92 -7.58 -6.72 -1.48
N ASN A 93 -7.64 -7.32 -0.29
CA ASN A 93 -8.65 -7.09 0.75
C ASN A 93 -8.16 -6.22 1.90
N LEU A 94 -6.95 -5.65 1.80
CA LEU A 94 -6.60 -4.42 2.48
C LEU A 94 -7.67 -3.44 2.02
N LYS A 95 -8.81 -3.41 2.74
CA LYS A 95 -9.53 -2.18 3.00
C LYS A 95 -8.43 -1.19 3.19
N GLU A 96 -8.35 -0.25 2.26
CA GLU A 96 -7.37 0.82 2.27
C GLU A 96 -7.11 1.14 3.74
N VAL A 97 -5.92 0.85 4.25
CA VAL A 97 -5.51 1.40 5.54
C VAL A 97 -5.60 2.90 5.28
N ASP A 98 -6.71 3.49 5.71
CA ASP A 98 -7.33 4.72 5.20
C ASP A 98 -6.48 5.54 4.23
N THR A 99 -6.30 5.04 3.00
CA THR A 99 -5.77 5.89 1.92
C THR A 99 -6.88 6.75 1.36
N THR A 100 -8.16 6.51 1.70
CA THR A 100 -9.24 7.45 1.45
C THR A 100 -8.92 8.78 2.10
N ASP A 101 -8.60 8.81 3.39
CA ASP A 101 -8.34 10.08 4.10
C ASP A 101 -7.10 10.83 3.59
N VAL A 102 -6.05 10.08 3.23
CA VAL A 102 -4.79 10.65 2.70
C VAL A 102 -4.92 11.07 1.23
N LYS A 103 -5.61 10.28 0.39
CA LYS A 103 -5.91 10.69 -0.99
C LYS A 103 -6.90 11.86 -1.00
N ASP A 104 -7.85 11.87 -0.07
CA ASP A 104 -8.83 12.95 0.06
C ASP A 104 -8.16 14.24 0.50
N ILE A 105 -7.23 14.22 1.47
CA ILE A 105 -6.51 15.45 1.84
C ILE A 105 -5.64 15.95 0.69
N PHE A 106 -4.95 15.07 -0.05
CA PHE A 106 -4.20 15.51 -1.24
C PHE A 106 -5.12 16.13 -2.28
N LYS A 107 -6.27 15.52 -2.57
CA LYS A 107 -7.25 16.05 -3.51
C LYS A 107 -7.82 17.39 -3.05
N ILE A 108 -8.11 17.56 -1.77
CA ILE A 108 -8.56 18.84 -1.19
C ILE A 108 -7.49 19.93 -1.41
N PHE A 109 -6.21 19.62 -1.21
CA PHE A 109 -5.12 20.54 -1.51
C PHE A 109 -5.03 20.82 -3.02
N GLU A 110 -5.12 19.82 -3.88
CA GLU A 110 -5.07 20.02 -5.34
C GLU A 110 -6.22 20.89 -5.86
N ASP A 111 -7.42 20.70 -5.31
CA ASP A 111 -8.61 21.49 -5.63
C ASP A 111 -8.44 22.96 -5.19
N GLU A 112 -7.97 23.22 -3.96
CA GLU A 112 -7.73 24.58 -3.46
C GLU A 112 -6.58 25.28 -4.22
N PHE A 113 -5.50 24.56 -4.53
CA PHE A 113 -4.36 25.12 -5.29
C PHE A 113 -4.62 25.19 -6.79
N ALA A 114 -5.73 24.60 -7.27
CA ALA A 114 -6.07 24.45 -8.68
C ALA A 114 -4.94 23.84 -9.54
N ARG A 115 -4.18 22.92 -8.95
CA ARG A 115 -3.08 22.19 -9.62
C ARG A 115 -2.73 20.92 -8.87
N ILE A 116 -2.03 20.02 -9.58
CA ILE A 116 -1.42 18.85 -8.95
C ILE A 116 -0.33 19.24 -7.94
N LEU A 117 -0.23 18.46 -6.88
CA LEU A 117 0.82 18.62 -5.87
C LEU A 117 2.16 18.11 -6.41
N THR A 118 3.23 18.81 -6.07
CA THR A 118 4.60 18.35 -6.36
C THR A 118 5.04 17.29 -5.35
N GLN A 119 6.07 16.52 -5.70
CA GLN A 119 6.62 15.50 -4.79
C GLN A 119 7.04 16.06 -3.42
N ARG A 120 7.58 17.28 -3.39
CA ARG A 120 7.98 17.95 -2.14
C ARG A 120 6.77 18.32 -1.27
N GLU A 121 5.67 18.70 -1.89
CA GLU A 121 4.44 19.07 -1.20
C GLU A 121 3.73 17.84 -0.64
N LEU A 122 3.70 16.72 -1.39
CA LEU A 122 3.20 15.44 -0.88
C LEU A 122 3.98 14.98 0.35
N VAL A 123 5.31 15.07 0.31
CA VAL A 123 6.16 14.78 1.49
C VAL A 123 5.80 15.71 2.64
N LYS A 124 5.58 17.01 2.38
CA LYS A 124 5.26 17.98 3.42
C LYS A 124 3.91 17.73 4.09
N ILE A 125 2.87 17.38 3.33
CA ILE A 125 1.57 17.02 3.89
C ILE A 125 1.70 15.73 4.72
N ASN A 126 2.48 14.75 4.27
CA ASN A 126 2.75 13.53 5.04
C ASN A 126 3.54 13.79 6.32
N GLU A 127 4.43 14.79 6.35
CA GLU A 127 5.07 15.25 7.60
C GLU A 127 4.02 15.82 8.56
N TRP A 128 3.12 16.68 8.09
CA TRP A 128 2.06 17.24 8.93
C TRP A 128 1.10 16.18 9.47
N LEU A 129 0.71 15.19 8.67
CA LEU A 129 -0.16 14.08 9.10
C LEU A 129 0.45 13.21 10.22
N LYS A 130 1.75 13.33 10.48
CA LYS A 130 2.40 12.66 11.63
C LYS A 130 2.36 13.50 12.90
N GLU A 131 2.14 14.81 12.78
CA GLU A 131 2.28 15.78 13.87
C GLU A 131 0.97 16.49 14.24
N TYR A 132 0.00 16.51 13.33
CA TYR A 132 -1.28 17.21 13.42
C TYR A 132 -2.42 16.29 12.98
N GLU A 133 -3.59 16.54 13.56
CA GLU A 133 -4.82 15.89 13.11
C GLU A 133 -5.24 16.43 11.74
N ARG A 134 -5.91 15.60 10.95
CA ARG A 134 -6.33 15.93 9.57
C ARG A 134 -7.17 17.21 9.50
N ASP A 135 -8.11 17.36 10.42
CA ASP A 135 -9.01 18.50 10.43
C ASP A 135 -8.26 19.81 10.71
N GLU A 136 -7.22 19.79 11.54
CA GLU A 136 -6.36 20.96 11.80
C GLU A 136 -5.64 21.43 10.52
N ILE A 137 -5.16 20.48 9.71
CA ILE A 137 -4.49 20.74 8.43
C ILE A 137 -5.48 21.35 7.42
N ILE A 138 -6.71 20.82 7.36
CA ILE A 138 -7.76 21.33 6.46
C ILE A 138 -8.22 22.73 6.90
N GLU A 139 -8.36 22.98 8.19
CA GLU A 139 -8.69 24.30 8.72
C GLU A 139 -7.60 25.33 8.43
N ALA A 140 -6.32 24.95 8.58
CA ALA A 140 -5.19 25.79 8.22
C ALA A 140 -5.16 26.11 6.72
N LEU A 141 -5.45 25.13 5.85
CA LEU A 141 -5.58 25.32 4.41
C LEU A 141 -6.69 26.31 4.05
N ARG A 142 -7.90 26.11 4.61
CA ARG A 142 -9.04 27.01 4.39
C ARG A 142 -8.75 28.43 4.86
N SER A 143 -8.08 28.57 6.01
CA SER A 143 -7.68 29.86 6.55
C SER A 143 -6.67 30.58 5.65
N ALA A 144 -5.72 29.84 5.08
CA ALA A 144 -4.79 30.37 4.09
C ALA A 144 -5.49 30.79 2.78
N SER A 145 -6.50 30.03 2.35
CA SER A 145 -7.36 30.33 1.20
C SER A 145 -8.17 31.62 1.41
N ILE A 146 -8.84 31.76 2.56
CA ILE A 146 -9.60 32.98 2.94
C ILE A 146 -8.70 34.22 2.98
N MET A 147 -7.48 34.07 3.50
CA MET A 147 -6.49 35.16 3.57
C MET A 147 -5.81 35.45 2.23
N ASN A 148 -6.17 34.73 1.16
CA ASN A 148 -5.56 34.79 -0.16
C ASN A 148 -4.02 34.63 -0.13
N LYS A 149 -3.53 33.79 0.80
CA LYS A 149 -2.12 33.48 1.04
C LYS A 149 -1.89 31.97 0.98
N LEU A 150 -2.31 31.36 -0.12
CA LEU A 150 -2.27 29.92 -0.32
C LEU A 150 -0.85 29.43 -0.63
N ASN A 151 -0.05 29.19 0.42
CA ASN A 151 1.28 28.59 0.31
C ASN A 151 1.63 27.77 1.56
N PHE A 152 2.47 26.75 1.39
CA PHE A 152 2.84 25.80 2.45
C PHE A 152 3.50 26.47 3.67
N ASN A 153 4.30 27.52 3.48
CA ASN A 153 4.93 28.23 4.60
C ASN A 153 3.90 28.95 5.47
N TYR A 154 2.87 29.52 4.86
CA TYR A 154 1.81 30.21 5.58
C TYR A 154 0.87 29.23 6.28
N ILE A 155 0.52 28.12 5.62
CA ILE A 155 -0.25 27.03 6.23
C ILE A 155 0.48 26.47 7.45
N HIS A 156 1.79 26.24 7.35
CA HIS A 156 2.59 25.77 8.49
C HIS A 156 2.55 26.73 9.68
N LYS A 157 2.65 28.04 9.44
CA LYS A 157 2.57 29.05 10.51
C LYS A 157 1.22 29.04 11.22
N ILE A 158 0.13 28.79 10.51
CA ILE A 158 -1.20 28.65 11.11
C ILE A 158 -1.23 27.41 12.00
N LEU A 159 -0.72 26.27 11.51
CA LEU A 159 -0.60 25.04 12.30
C LEU A 159 0.23 25.22 13.57
N GLU A 160 1.36 25.94 13.50
CA GLU A 160 2.17 26.26 14.67
C GLU A 160 1.44 27.20 15.65
N ASN A 161 0.73 28.21 15.15
CA ASN A 161 0.01 29.16 16.00
C ASN A 161 -1.13 28.47 16.77
N ASN A 162 -1.93 27.65 16.09
CA ASN A 162 -3.07 26.95 16.68
C ASN A 162 -2.66 25.98 17.80
N ARG A 163 -1.41 25.48 17.78
CA ARG A 163 -0.87 24.58 18.81
C ARG A 163 -0.40 25.32 20.08
N ASN A 164 -0.16 26.63 19.98
CA ASN A 164 0.34 27.46 21.07
C ASN A 164 -0.76 28.29 21.76
N GLU A 165 -2.02 28.14 21.32
CA GLU A 165 -3.23 28.72 21.95
C GLU A 165 -3.88 27.72 22.91
#